data_AF-A0A9P7JBH7-F1
#
_entry.id   AF-A0A9P7JBH7-F1
#
_cell.length_a   1.000
_cell.length_b   1.000
_cell.length_c   1.000
_cell.angle_alpha   90.00
_cell.angle_beta   90.00
_cell.angle_gamma   90.00
#
_symmetry.space_group_name_H-M   'P 1'
#
loop_
_entity.id
_entity.type
_entity.pdbx_description
1 polymer ?
#
loop_
_entity_poly.entity_id
_entity_poly.type
_entity_poly.pdbx_seq_one_letter_code
_entity_poly.pdbx_strand_id
1 'polypeptide(L)'
;GPSLLRHDHLEVRERYCWMMLILFKPWTTINDLCGMFETWLAAFENFSMDCLLNKIFIMKHMQILHECKDSRDDHFTNCHQCSSN
;
A
#
# COMPACT_ATOMS: atom_id res chain seq x y z
N GLY A 1 1.27 18.39 -0.85
CA GLY A 1 0.27 18.25 0.26
C GLY A 1 0.97 17.80 1.54
N PRO A 2 0.31 17.52 2.68
CA PRO A 2 1.03 16.99 3.82
C PRO A 2 1.61 15.64 3.42
N SER A 3 2.94 15.54 3.56
CA SER A 3 3.77 14.41 3.18
C SER A 3 3.15 13.08 3.58
N LEU A 4 2.96 12.20 2.59
CA LEU A 4 2.63 10.79 2.75
C LEU A 4 3.27 10.21 4.02
N LEU A 5 2.38 9.84 4.95
CA LEU A 5 2.53 8.84 6.02
C LEU A 5 3.98 8.60 6.48
N ARG A 6 4.61 9.64 7.00
CA ARG A 6 5.88 9.51 7.69
C ARG A 6 5.60 9.20 9.17
N HIS A 7 5.83 7.93 9.50
CA HIS A 7 6.45 7.52 10.78
C HIS A 7 5.56 7.34 12.02
N ASP A 8 4.59 6.43 11.96
CA ASP A 8 4.14 5.62 13.10
C ASP A 8 3.94 4.16 12.62
N HIS A 9 4.99 3.36 12.77
CA HIS A 9 5.33 2.18 11.95
C HIS A 9 4.39 0.95 12.05
N LEU A 10 3.38 0.96 12.92
CA LEU A 10 2.47 -0.17 13.14
C LEU A 10 1.15 -0.01 12.39
N GLU A 11 0.47 1.13 12.55
CA GLU A 11 -0.82 1.38 11.87
C GLU A 11 -0.67 1.46 10.35
N VAL A 12 0.41 2.09 9.87
CA VAL A 12 0.71 2.16 8.44
C VAL A 12 0.98 0.76 7.87
N ARG A 13 1.64 -0.11 8.65
CA ARG A 13 1.95 -1.48 8.23
C ARG A 13 0.68 -2.33 8.16
N GLU A 14 -0.19 -2.25 9.16
CA GLU A 14 -1.48 -2.94 9.12
C GLU A 14 -2.35 -2.48 7.96
N ARG A 15 -2.42 -1.16 7.73
CA ARG A 15 -3.20 -0.59 6.63
C ARG A 15 -2.65 -1.00 5.27
N TYR A 16 -1.32 -1.06 5.14
CA TYR A 16 -0.66 -1.59 3.95
C TYR A 16 -0.98 -3.08 3.74
N CYS A 17 -0.85 -3.91 4.77
CA CYS A 17 -1.18 -5.33 4.73
C CYS A 17 -2.64 -5.55 4.30
N TRP A 18 -3.56 -4.79 4.89
CA TRP A 18 -4.98 -4.81 4.54
C TRP A 18 -5.22 -4.43 3.07
N MET A 19 -4.61 -3.34 2.59
CA MET A 19 -4.74 -2.94 1.19
C MET A 19 -4.16 -3.99 0.22
N MET A 20 -3.00 -4.58 0.53
CA MET A 20 -2.40 -5.61 -0.32
C MET A 20 -3.25 -6.88 -0.35
N LEU A 21 -3.82 -7.28 0.78
CA LEU A 21 -4.78 -8.38 0.84
C LEU A 21 -6.00 -8.07 -0.04
N ILE A 22 -6.53 -6.84 0.00
CA ILE A 22 -7.64 -6.29 -0.83
C ILE A 22 -7.26 -6.04 -2.30
N LEU A 23 -6.06 -6.34 -2.76
CA LEU A 23 -5.73 -6.17 -4.18
C LEU A 23 -5.36 -7.49 -4.84
N PHE A 24 -4.76 -8.39 -4.08
CA PHE A 24 -4.09 -9.55 -4.66
C PHE A 24 -4.69 -10.90 -4.26
N LYS A 25 -5.45 -10.96 -3.16
CA LYS A 25 -6.15 -12.17 -2.73
C LYS A 25 -7.51 -12.25 -3.43
N PRO A 26 -7.96 -13.39 -3.97
CA PRO A 26 -9.35 -13.51 -4.37
C PRO A 26 -10.20 -13.69 -3.11
N TRP A 27 -10.98 -12.67 -2.70
CA TRP A 27 -11.93 -12.78 -1.58
C TRP A 27 -13.38 -12.69 -2.06
N THR A 28 -14.25 -13.48 -1.43
CA THR A 28 -15.71 -13.41 -1.60
C THR A 28 -16.35 -12.67 -0.43
N THR A 29 -15.76 -12.75 0.76
CA THR A 29 -16.25 -12.13 1.98
C THR A 29 -15.10 -11.47 2.76
N ILE A 30 -15.42 -10.53 3.65
CA ILE A 30 -14.42 -9.88 4.53
C ILE A 30 -13.73 -10.91 5.44
N ASN A 31 -14.45 -11.96 5.84
CA ASN A 31 -13.88 -13.06 6.61
C ASN A 31 -12.81 -13.82 5.83
N ASP A 32 -12.83 -13.84 4.49
CA ASP A 32 -11.78 -14.49 3.72
C ASP A 32 -10.45 -13.70 3.76
N LEU A 33 -10.49 -12.40 4.07
CA LEU A 33 -9.30 -11.54 4.10
C LEU A 33 -8.49 -11.76 5.38
N CYS A 34 -9.11 -11.62 6.57
CA CYS A 34 -8.44 -11.82 7.87
C CYS A 34 -8.51 -13.29 8.34
N GLY A 35 -9.55 -14.02 7.94
CA GLY A 35 -9.70 -15.43 8.23
C GLY A 35 -9.63 -15.74 9.72
N MET A 36 -8.70 -16.62 10.07
CA MET A 36 -8.42 -17.11 11.42
C MET A 36 -7.34 -16.30 12.14
N PHE A 37 -6.80 -15.26 11.51
CA PHE A 37 -5.69 -14.49 12.04
C PHE A 37 -6.22 -13.29 12.83
N GLU A 38 -5.64 -13.05 14.01
CA GLU A 38 -5.98 -11.89 14.86
C GLU A 38 -5.52 -10.55 14.26
N THR A 39 -4.52 -10.57 13.37
CA THR A 39 -3.95 -9.36 12.77
C THR A 39 -3.85 -9.46 11.26
N TRP A 40 -4.02 -8.32 10.59
CA TRP A 40 -3.84 -8.21 9.14
C TRP A 40 -2.42 -8.53 8.70
N LEU A 41 -1.44 -8.28 9.57
CA LEU A 41 -0.05 -8.64 9.34
C LEU A 41 0.12 -10.16 9.23
N ALA A 42 -0.40 -10.92 10.19
CA ALA A 42 -0.30 -12.39 10.17
C ALA A 42 -1.01 -13.00 8.95
N ALA A 43 -2.18 -12.46 8.59
CA ALA A 43 -2.89 -12.87 7.39
C ALA A 43 -2.08 -12.56 6.11
N PHE A 44 -1.41 -11.41 6.06
CA PHE A 44 -0.57 -11.00 4.94
C PHE A 44 0.73 -11.81 4.84
N GLU A 45 1.37 -12.13 5.97
CA GLU A 45 2.55 -12.99 6.00
C GLU A 45 2.21 -14.40 5.50
N ASN A 46 1.11 -14.99 5.97
CA ASN A 46 0.65 -16.28 5.47
C ASN A 46 0.35 -16.23 3.96
N PHE A 47 -0.37 -15.19 3.51
CA PHE A 47 -0.63 -15.01 2.08
C PHE A 47 0.66 -14.84 1.28
N SER A 48 1.64 -14.11 1.80
CA SER A 48 2.93 -13.87 1.12
C SER A 48 3.75 -15.16 0.98
N MET A 49 3.63 -16.11 1.90
CA MET A 49 4.29 -17.41 1.79
C MET A 49 3.67 -18.28 0.68
N ASP A 50 2.36 -18.20 0.50
CA ASP A 50 1.64 -18.96 -0.54
C ASP A 50 1.66 -18.25 -1.91
N CYS A 51 2.00 -16.95 -1.94
CA CYS A 51 1.92 -16.13 -3.13
C CYS A 51 3.14 -16.32 -4.05
N LEU A 52 2.89 -16.22 -5.35
CA LEU A 52 3.93 -16.36 -6.37
C LEU A 52 4.93 -15.18 -6.29
N LEU A 53 6.23 -15.46 -6.42
CA LEU A 53 7.31 -14.49 -6.22
C LEU A 53 7.16 -13.18 -7.04
N ASN A 54 6.55 -13.26 -8.22
CA ASN A 54 6.26 -12.09 -9.06
C ASN A 54 5.24 -11.13 -8.42
N LYS A 55 4.21 -11.64 -7.74
CA LYS A 55 3.22 -10.84 -7.04
C LYS A 55 3.83 -10.17 -5.82
N ILE A 56 4.69 -10.88 -5.09
CA ILE A 56 5.46 -10.32 -3.95
C ILE A 56 6.36 -9.16 -4.42
N PHE A 57 7.03 -9.32 -5.56
CA PHE A 57 7.85 -8.26 -6.15
C PHE A 57 7.03 -7.02 -6.51
N ILE A 58 5.84 -7.19 -7.08
CA ILE A 58 4.93 -6.09 -7.41
C ILE A 58 4.44 -5.39 -6.13
N MET A 59 4.02 -6.15 -5.11
CA MET A 59 3.59 -5.60 -3.82
C MET A 59 4.71 -4.75 -3.21
N LYS A 60 5.92 -5.30 -3.10
CA LYS A 60 7.08 -4.62 -2.51
C LYS A 60 7.41 -3.29 -3.19
N HIS A 61 7.19 -3.18 -4.50
CA HIS A 61 7.46 -1.97 -5.27
C HIS A 61 6.25 -1.05 -5.45
N MET A 62 5.05 -1.45 -5.03
CA MET A 62 3.87 -0.57 -5.07
C MET A 62 4.04 0.66 -4.19
N GLN A 63 4.69 0.54 -3.03
CA GLN A 63 4.96 1.70 -2.18
C GLN A 63 5.81 2.75 -2.92
N ILE A 64 6.87 2.30 -3.60
CA ILE A 64 7.76 3.17 -4.40
C ILE A 64 6.98 3.80 -5.57
N LEU A 65 6.12 3.04 -6.24
CA LEU A 65 5.26 3.59 -7.31
C LEU A 65 4.35 4.70 -6.81
N HIS A 66 3.78 4.56 -5.61
CA HIS A 66 2.96 5.60 -4.97
C HIS A 66 3.79 6.83 -4.60
N GLU A 67 4.97 6.65 -4.00
CA GLU A 67 5.88 7.75 -3.67
C GLU A 67 6.35 8.51 -4.92
N CYS A 68 6.69 7.79 -6.00
CA CYS A 68 7.05 8.39 -7.28
C CYS A 68 5.88 9.13 -7.94
N LYS A 69 4.65 8.62 -7.78
CA LYS A 69 3.45 9.27 -8.30
C LYS A 69 3.15 10.57 -7.57
N ASP A 70 3.16 10.56 -6.24
CA ASP A 70 2.90 11.75 -5.43
C ASP A 70 3.99 12.82 -5.64
N SER A 71 5.26 12.41 -5.72
CA SER A 71 6.36 13.34 -6.02
C SER A 71 6.22 14.00 -7.39
N ARG A 72 5.70 13.29 -8.39
CA ARG A 72 5.44 13.83 -9.72
C ARG A 72 4.26 14.79 -9.73
N ASP A 73 3.16 14.43 -9.06
CA ASP A 73 1.94 15.23 -9.03
C ASP A 73 2.15 16.53 -8.21
N ASP A 74 2.97 16.49 -7.15
CA ASP A 74 3.43 17.69 -6.43
C ASP A 74 4.26 18.62 -7.34
N HIS A 75 5.13 18.07 -8.21
CA HIS A 75 5.91 18.89 -9.16
C HIS A 75 5.01 19.63 -10.15
N PHE A 76 3.99 18.98 -10.70
CA PHE A 76 3.04 19.62 -11.62
C PHE A 76 2.11 20.63 -10.93
N THR A 77 1.70 20.35 -9.70
CA THR A 77 0.87 21.26 -8.90
C THR A 77 1.64 22.53 -8.54
N ASN A 78 2.94 22.41 -8.23
CA ASN A 78 3.80 23.54 -7.90
C ASN A 78 4.15 24.40 -9.13
N CYS A 79 4.19 23.82 -10.34
CA CYS A 79 4.37 24.59 -11.58
C CYS A 79 3.19 25.50 -11.92
N HIS A 80 1.96 25.17 -11.49
CA HIS A 80 0.80 26.04 -11.70
C HIS A 80 0.78 27.29 -10.81
N GLN A 81 1.58 27.35 -9.74
CA GLN A 81 1.67 28.55 -8.90
C GLN A 81 2.67 29.59 -9.43
N CYS A 82 3.67 29.18 -10.23
CA CYS A 82 4.66 30.12 -10.79
C CYS A 82 4.18 30.91 -12.02
N SER A 83 2.96 30.68 -12.52
CA SER A 83 2.39 31.44 -13.66
C SER A 83 1.48 32.59 -13.24
N SER A 84 1.44 32.93 -11.95
CA SER A 84 0.70 34.08 -11.42
C SER A 84 1.61 34.90 -10.50
N ASN A 85 2.60 35.56 -11.10
CA ASN A 85 3.22 36.79 -10.60
C ASN A 85 3.72 37.60 -11.78
#